data_AF-A0A934BAY4-F1
#
_entry.id   AF-A0A934BAY4-F1
#
_cell.length_a   1.000
_cell.length_b   1.000
_cell.length_c   1.000
_cell.angle_alpha   90.00
_cell.angle_beta   90.00
_cell.angle_gamma   90.00
#
_symmetry.space_group_name_H-M   'P 1'
#
loop_
_entity.id
_entity.type
_entity.pdbx_description
1 polymer ?
#
loop_
_entity_poly.entity_id
_entity_poly.type
_entity_poly.pdbx_seq_one_letter_code
_entity_poly.pdbx_strand_id
1 'polypeptide(L)' 'MESSGGVKKETAKPPISRLRSGDFRAYYRILSDDVSVLAVTHKKDTEKFLKELR' A
#
# COMPACT_ATOMS: atom_id res chain seq x y z
N MET A 1 3.29 19.57 37.29
CA MET A 1 3.84 19.08 36.01
C MET A 1 2.85 18.07 35.46
N GLU A 2 1.91 18.55 34.63
CA GLU A 2 0.95 17.67 33.97
C GLU A 2 1.67 16.89 32.88
N SER A 3 1.76 15.57 33.06
CA SER A 3 2.20 14.66 32.01
C SER A 3 1.05 14.51 31.02
N SER A 4 1.09 15.28 29.93
CA SER A 4 0.20 15.12 28.80
C SER A 4 0.58 13.84 28.05
N GLY A 5 -0.06 12.74 28.45
CA GLY A 5 -0.01 11.46 27.76
C GLY A 5 -0.58 11.59 26.35
N GLY A 6 0.27 11.98 25.40
CA GLY A 6 -0.08 12.02 23.99
C GLY A 6 -0.32 10.61 23.48
N VAL A 7 -1.59 10.27 23.24
CA VAL A 7 -1.95 9.10 22.44
C VAL A 7 -1.34 9.32 21.05
N LYS A 8 -0.25 8.62 20.74
CA LYS A 8 0.27 8.55 19.36
C LYS A 8 -0.81 7.85 18.53
N LYS A 9 -1.59 8.63 17.77
CA LYS A 9 -2.46 8.05 16.74
C LYS A 9 -1.55 7.38 15.73
N GLU A 10 -1.52 6.06 15.74
CA GLU A 10 -0.91 5.29 14.67
C GLU A 10 -1.68 5.63 13.39
N THR A 11 -1.05 6.38 12.48
CA THR A 11 -1.65 6.71 11.19
C THR A 11 -1.86 5.40 10.46
N ALA A 12 -3.12 4.98 10.33
CA ALA A 12 -3.47 3.78 9.59
C ALA A 12 -2.81 3.84 8.21
N LYS A 13 -2.04 2.79 7.86
CA LYS A 13 -1.39 2.74 6.54
C LYS A 13 -2.46 2.87 5.46
N PRO A 14 -2.29 3.76 4.47
CA PRO A 14 -3.27 3.91 3.41
C PRO A 14 -3.55 2.57 2.72
N PRO A 15 -4.80 2.34 2.29
CA PRO A 15 -5.16 1.11 1.59
C PRO A 15 -4.30 0.95 0.33
N ILE A 16 -3.95 -0.28 0.01
CA ILE A 16 -3.27 -0.60 -1.24
C ILE A 16 -4.33 -0.69 -2.35
N SER A 17 -4.16 0.12 -3.38
CA SER A 17 -4.97 0.10 -4.59
C SER A 17 -4.26 -0.66 -5.71
N ARG A 18 -5.01 -1.06 -6.75
CA ARG A 18 -4.47 -1.82 -7.88
C ARG A 18 -4.98 -1.28 -9.22
N LEU A 19 -4.05 -0.97 -10.12
CA LEU A 19 -4.31 -0.63 -11.51
C LEU A 19 -4.06 -1.86 -12.41
N ARG A 20 -4.85 -2.02 -13.47
CA ARG A 20 -4.67 -3.05 -14.50
C ARG A 20 -4.28 -2.39 -15.82
N SER A 21 -3.25 -2.92 -16.48
CA SER A 21 -2.86 -2.52 -17.83
C SER A 21 -2.49 -3.77 -18.62
N GLY A 22 -3.41 -4.26 -19.45
CA GLY A 22 -3.28 -5.56 -20.11
C GLY A 22 -2.98 -6.68 -19.11
N ASP A 23 -1.82 -7.32 -19.29
CA ASP A 23 -1.35 -8.42 -18.44
C ASP A 23 -0.58 -7.97 -17.20
N PHE A 24 -0.46 -6.67 -16.95
CA PHE A 24 0.25 -6.11 -15.80
C PHE A 24 -0.70 -5.57 -14.73
N ARG A 25 -0.24 -5.65 -13.48
CA ARG A 25 -0.93 -5.16 -12.28
C ARG A 25 0.04 -4.30 -11.49
N ALA A 26 -0.30 -3.02 -11.32
CA ALA A 26 0.46 -2.11 -10.47
C ALA A 26 -0.25 -1.97 -9.12
N TYR A 27 0.48 -2.19 -8.04
CA TYR A 27 0.04 -1.98 -6.66
C TYR A 27 0.60 -0.65 -6.19
N TYR A 28 -0.25 0.22 -5.65
CA TYR A 28 0.16 1.55 -5.25
C TYR A 28 -0.62 2.03 -4.02
N ARG A 29 -0.08 3.06 -3.38
CA ARG A 29 -0.76 3.85 -2.36
C ARG A 29 -0.79 5.30 -2.81
N ILE A 30 -1.89 5.97 -2.49
CA ILE A 30 -2.01 7.42 -2.62
C ILE A 30 -1.88 8.00 -1.22
N LEU A 31 -0.97 8.97 -1.07
CA LEU A 31 -0.75 9.74 0.15
C LEU A 31 -0.81 11.21 -0.23
N SER A 32 -1.91 11.88 0.12
CA SER A 32 -2.16 13.26 -0.26
C SER A 32 -2.06 13.46 -1.79
N ASP A 33 -0.96 14.04 -2.26
CA ASP A 33 -0.63 14.36 -3.64
C ASP A 33 0.37 13.40 -4.30
N ASP A 34 0.90 12.44 -3.54
CA ASP A 34 1.88 11.48 -4.00
C ASP A 34 1.31 10.09 -4.26
N VAL A 35 1.84 9.44 -5.31
CA VAL A 35 1.56 8.04 -5.63
C VAL A 35 2.83 7.21 -5.49
N SER A 36 2.85 6.32 -4.51
CA SER A 36 3.93 5.36 -4.32
C SER A 36 3.58 4.03 -4.96
N VAL A 37 4.31 3.64 -6.00
CA VAL A 37 4.20 2.31 -6.61
C VAL A 37 4.96 1.30 -5.76
N LEU A 38 4.24 0.34 -5.20
CA LEU A 38 4.78 -0.71 -4.33
C LEU A 38 5.32 -1.89 -5.13
N ALA A 39 4.64 -2.25 -6.22
CA ALA A 39 5.06 -3.32 -7.11
C ALA A 39 4.35 -3.22 -8.47
N VAL A 40 5.01 -3.72 -9.51
CA VAL A 40 4.40 -4.02 -10.80
C VAL A 40 4.60 -5.51 -11.07
N THR A 41 3.51 -6.25 -11.24
CA THR A 41 3.56 -7.69 -11.47
C THR A 41 2.85 -8.06 -12.76
N HIS A 42 3.30 -9.12 -13.42
CA HIS A 42 2.55 -9.76 -14.48
C HIS A 42 1.41 -10.60 -13.88
N LYS A 43 0.31 -10.79 -14.61
CA LYS A 43 -0.92 -11.44 -14.12
C LYS A 43 -0.69 -12.87 -13.61
N LYS A 44 0.30 -13.54 -14.18
CA LYS A 44 0.70 -14.92 -13.83
C LYS A 44 1.39 -14.99 -12.47
N ASP A 45 2.07 -13.93 -12.07
CA ASP A 45 2.91 -13.91 -10.86
C ASP A 45 2.19 -13.27 -9.67
N THR A 46 0.99 -12.75 -9.90
CA THR A 46 0.22 -12.02 -8.87
C THR A 46 -0.12 -12.88 -7.66
N GLU A 47 -0.47 -14.16 -7.84
CA GLU A 47 -0.79 -15.02 -6.69
C GLU A 47 0.42 -15.25 -5.79
N LYS A 48 1.61 -15.42 -6.39
CA LYS A 48 2.86 -15.54 -5.65
C LYS A 48 3.15 -14.25 -4.88
N PHE A 49 3.04 -13.11 -5.53
CA PHE A 49 3.26 -11.81 -4.90
C PHE A 49 2.26 -11.52 -3.76
N LEU A 50 0.97 -11.85 -3.94
CA LEU A 50 -0.05 -11.64 -2.91
C LEU A 50 0.18 -12.51 -1.66
N LYS A 51 0.84 -13.67 -1.79
CA LYS A 51 1.23 -14.49 -0.64
C LYS A 51 2.37 -13.86 0.15
N GLU A 52 3.29 -13.16 -0.50
CA GLU A 52 4.43 -12.48 0.15
C GLU A 52 4.03 -11.13 0.76
N LEU A 53 2.93 -10.52 0.30
CA LEU A 53 2.44 -9.22 0.78
C LEU A 53 1.55 -9.31 2.04
N ARG A 54 1.01 -10.49 2.35
CA ARG A 54 0.20 -10.77 3.56
C ARG A 54 1.07 -11.07 4.76
#